data_AF-A0A4U6VUS1-F1
#
_entry.id   AF-A0A4U6VUS1-F1
#
_cell.length_a   1.000
_cell.length_b   1.000
_cell.length_c   1.000
_cell.angle_alpha   90.00
_cell.angle_beta   90.00
_cell.angle_gamma   90.00
#
_symmetry.space_group_name_H-M   'P 1'
#
loop_
_entity.id
_entity.type
_entity.pdbx_description
1 polymer ?
#
loop_
_entity_poly.entity_id
_entity_poly.type
_entity_poly.pdbx_seq_one_letter_code
_entity_poly.pdbx_strand_id
1 'polypeptide(L)'
;MARLAAVAVAFAAIAAVAGAAESYYASVENHLPERGMKLVCQALGGMFLTELSVVPRGRVPHGKAGRRVAELMVEGDRSGWVRCNWAYAGNYVAGLTLLDSRWPEARRCRDPAGEGLCRILFEHDTVFLKTPGGGVRVIGDLPVKRCRRHWLLFSTECSYPDHPYPYAGRRLGNAFQYFAI
;
A
#
# COMPACT_ATOMS: atom_id res chain seq x y z
N MET A 1 -30.36 2.88 -10.46
CA MET A 1 -29.73 2.15 -9.33
C MET A 1 -29.71 0.63 -9.55
N ALA A 2 -29.35 0.14 -10.75
CA ALA A 2 -29.42 -1.30 -11.06
C ALA A 2 -28.12 -1.90 -11.66
N ARG A 3 -27.09 -1.08 -11.92
CA ARG A 3 -25.84 -1.55 -12.55
C ARG A 3 -24.71 -1.91 -11.56
N LEU A 4 -24.83 -1.49 -10.29
CA LEU A 4 -23.83 -1.78 -9.26
C LEU A 4 -24.04 -3.16 -8.61
N ALA A 5 -25.29 -3.62 -8.48
CA ALA A 5 -25.60 -4.91 -7.90
C ALA A 5 -25.15 -6.08 -8.78
N ALA A 6 -25.23 -5.95 -10.10
CA ALA A 6 -24.86 -7.01 -11.05
C ALA A 6 -23.36 -7.33 -11.04
N VAL A 7 -22.50 -6.34 -10.79
CA VAL A 7 -21.05 -6.55 -10.72
C VAL A 7 -20.67 -7.27 -9.42
N ALA A 8 -21.33 -6.95 -8.30
CA ALA A 8 -21.07 -7.61 -7.02
C ALA A 8 -21.46 -9.10 -7.03
N VAL A 9 -22.57 -9.46 -7.70
CA VAL A 9 -23.06 -10.85 -7.77
C VAL A 9 -22.19 -11.73 -8.67
N ALA A 10 -21.62 -11.19 -9.75
CA ALA A 10 -20.74 -11.95 -10.64
C ALA A 10 -19.38 -12.30 -10.00
N PHE A 11 -18.85 -11.46 -9.11
CA PHE A 11 -17.59 -11.72 -8.41
C PHE A 11 -17.74 -12.67 -7.21
N ALA A 12 -18.88 -12.62 -6.51
CA ALA A 12 -19.19 -13.57 -5.44
C ALA A 12 -19.32 -15.03 -5.95
N ALA A 13 -19.79 -15.21 -7.20
CA ALA A 13 -19.92 -16.53 -7.81
C ALA A 13 -18.57 -17.19 -8.14
N ILE A 14 -17.50 -16.42 -8.36
CA ILE A 14 -16.16 -16.96 -8.63
C ILE A 14 -15.47 -17.42 -7.33
N ALA A 15 -15.76 -16.76 -6.20
CA ALA A 15 -15.28 -17.15 -4.88
C ALA A 15 -15.89 -18.47 -4.35
N ALA A 16 -17.01 -18.92 -4.93
CA ALA A 16 -17.70 -20.14 -4.49
C ALA A 16 -17.10 -21.46 -5.03
N VAL A 17 -16.13 -21.40 -5.96
CA VAL A 17 -15.63 -22.59 -6.69
C VAL A 17 -14.21 -23.02 -6.26
N ALA A 18 -13.52 -22.24 -5.44
CA ALA A 18 -12.26 -22.63 -4.81
C ALA A 18 -12.46 -22.67 -3.29
N GLY A 19 -11.74 -23.55 -2.57
CA GLY A 19 -11.91 -23.72 -1.12
C GLY A 19 -11.84 -22.39 -0.34
N ALA A 20 -12.38 -22.39 0.89
CA ALA A 20 -12.56 -21.20 1.73
C ALA A 20 -11.43 -20.17 1.59
N ALA A 21 -11.65 -19.18 0.72
CA ALA A 21 -10.69 -18.13 0.43
C ALA A 21 -10.98 -16.96 1.37
N GLU A 22 -9.97 -16.53 2.10
CA GLU A 22 -10.02 -15.32 2.90
C GLU A 22 -9.53 -14.13 2.05
N SER A 23 -10.37 -13.12 1.93
CA SER A 23 -10.01 -11.87 1.25
C SER A 23 -9.72 -10.78 2.26
N TYR A 24 -8.60 -10.11 2.07
CA TYR A 24 -8.13 -8.99 2.88
C TYR A 24 -8.12 -7.72 2.04
N TYR A 25 -8.63 -6.62 2.59
CA TYR A 25 -8.78 -5.36 1.89
C TYR A 25 -8.16 -4.20 2.66
N ALA A 26 -7.42 -3.37 1.92
CA ALA A 26 -6.89 -2.12 2.45
C ALA A 26 -6.98 -0.99 1.42
N SER A 27 -7.48 0.17 1.84
CA SER A 27 -7.42 1.39 1.04
C SER A 27 -6.10 2.12 1.24
N VAL A 28 -5.38 2.34 0.15
CA VAL A 28 -4.13 3.08 0.09
C VAL A 28 -4.43 4.56 -0.13
N GLU A 29 -3.92 5.39 0.78
CA GLU A 29 -4.15 6.83 0.85
C GLU A 29 -2.80 7.57 0.88
N ASN A 30 -2.66 8.56 -0.01
CA ASN A 30 -1.46 9.39 -0.12
C ASN A 30 -1.71 10.77 0.51
N HIS A 31 -1.12 11.02 1.67
CA HIS A 31 -1.18 12.30 2.39
C HIS A 31 0.16 13.06 2.32
N LEU A 32 1.08 12.66 1.44
CA LEU A 32 2.36 13.34 1.27
C LEU A 32 2.18 14.72 0.61
N PRO A 33 2.87 15.77 1.07
CA PRO A 33 2.43 17.17 0.91
C PRO A 33 2.36 17.74 -0.51
N GLU A 34 3.08 17.21 -1.51
CA GLU A 34 3.27 17.98 -2.76
C GLU A 34 3.04 17.20 -4.07
N ARG A 35 3.04 15.87 -4.07
CA ARG A 35 2.97 15.08 -5.32
C ARG A 35 2.11 13.84 -5.20
N GLY A 36 1.65 13.34 -6.35
CA GLY A 36 1.17 11.98 -6.43
C GLY A 36 2.35 11.02 -6.30
N MET A 37 2.24 10.00 -5.45
CA MET A 37 3.20 8.91 -5.40
C MET A 37 2.92 7.91 -6.52
N LYS A 38 3.91 7.11 -6.91
CA LYS A 38 3.73 5.95 -7.78
C LYS A 38 3.88 4.69 -6.93
N LEU A 39 2.93 3.78 -7.07
CA LEU A 39 2.98 2.46 -6.46
C LEU A 39 2.86 1.41 -7.56
N VAL A 40 3.73 0.42 -7.52
CA VAL A 40 3.66 -0.76 -8.38
C VAL A 40 3.74 -1.97 -7.48
N CYS A 41 2.63 -2.70 -7.39
CA CYS A 41 2.47 -3.72 -6.39
C CYS A 41 2.14 -5.08 -6.99
N GLN A 42 2.51 -6.11 -6.25
CA GLN A 42 2.30 -7.52 -6.54
C GLN A 42 1.85 -8.23 -5.26
N ALA A 43 0.82 -9.06 -5.38
CA ALA A 43 0.47 -10.01 -4.34
C ALA A 43 1.35 -11.25 -4.50
N LEU A 44 1.90 -11.72 -3.39
CA LEU A 44 2.85 -12.82 -3.31
C LEU A 44 2.41 -13.76 -2.19
N GLY A 45 2.62 -15.07 -2.36
CA GLY A 45 2.31 -16.08 -1.34
C GLY A 45 0.86 -16.59 -1.38
N GLY A 46 0.70 -17.89 -1.56
CA GLY A 46 -0.57 -18.57 -1.87
C GLY A 46 -0.37 -19.60 -3.00
N MET A 47 -1.37 -20.43 -3.31
CA MET A 47 -1.45 -21.03 -4.67
C MET A 47 -2.12 -20.00 -5.62
N PHE A 48 -2.20 -20.30 -6.92
CA PHE A 48 -2.57 -19.47 -8.10
C PHE A 48 -3.56 -18.28 -7.95
N LEU A 49 -4.34 -18.16 -6.87
CA LEU A 49 -5.28 -17.06 -6.60
C LEU A 49 -4.63 -15.72 -6.28
N THR A 50 -3.34 -15.65 -5.91
CA THR A 50 -2.66 -14.34 -5.76
C THR A 50 -2.60 -13.55 -7.05
N GLU A 51 -2.64 -14.22 -8.21
CA GLU A 51 -2.71 -13.56 -9.51
C GLU A 51 -4.05 -12.84 -9.73
N LEU A 52 -5.11 -13.27 -9.02
CA LEU A 52 -6.43 -12.63 -9.05
C LEU A 52 -6.55 -11.43 -8.09
N SER A 53 -5.54 -11.21 -7.24
CA SER A 53 -5.53 -10.10 -6.28
C SER A 53 -5.46 -8.75 -7.01
N VAL A 54 -6.38 -7.83 -6.70
CA VAL A 54 -6.40 -6.48 -7.27
C VAL A 54 -5.47 -5.58 -6.48
N VAL A 55 -4.29 -5.31 -7.04
CA VAL A 55 -3.25 -4.54 -6.36
C VAL A 55 -3.04 -3.17 -7.02
N PRO A 56 -2.88 -2.07 -6.25
CA PRO A 56 -2.64 -0.75 -6.82
C PRO A 56 -1.43 -0.72 -7.76
N ARG A 57 -1.65 -0.21 -8.97
CA ARG A 57 -0.61 0.08 -9.95
C ARG A 57 -0.74 1.51 -10.48
N GLY A 58 0.39 2.18 -10.64
CA GLY A 58 0.47 3.50 -11.25
C GLY A 58 0.43 4.65 -10.23
N ARG A 59 -0.07 5.79 -10.67
CA ARG A 59 -0.07 7.04 -9.88
C ARG A 59 -1.20 7.03 -8.87
N VAL A 60 -0.87 7.37 -7.63
CA VAL A 60 -1.77 7.61 -6.50
C VAL A 60 -1.75 9.12 -6.21
N PRO A 61 -2.78 9.86 -6.66
CA PRO A 61 -2.90 11.30 -6.39
C PRO A 61 -2.83 11.64 -4.89
N HIS A 62 -2.45 12.88 -4.57
CA HIS A 62 -2.53 13.38 -3.21
C HIS A 62 -4.00 13.61 -2.79
N GLY A 63 -4.29 13.39 -1.50
CA GLY A 63 -5.59 13.70 -0.90
C GLY A 63 -6.70 12.69 -1.22
N LYS A 64 -7.95 13.06 -0.92
CA LYS A 64 -9.12 12.17 -0.98
C LYS A 64 -9.41 11.59 -2.38
N ALA A 65 -8.94 12.24 -3.44
CA ALA A 65 -9.08 11.77 -4.82
C ALA A 65 -8.11 10.63 -5.18
N GLY A 66 -7.15 10.31 -4.31
CA GLY A 66 -6.09 9.35 -4.56
C GLY A 66 -6.35 7.92 -4.08
N ARG A 67 -7.49 7.63 -3.46
CA ARG A 67 -7.70 6.33 -2.80
C ARG A 67 -7.64 5.17 -3.79
N ARG A 68 -6.74 4.21 -3.56
CA ARG A 68 -6.70 2.93 -4.27
C ARG A 68 -7.04 1.80 -3.32
N VAL A 69 -7.63 0.72 -3.79
CA VAL A 69 -7.88 -0.47 -2.96
C VAL A 69 -6.83 -1.51 -3.34
N ALA A 70 -6.17 -2.05 -2.31
CA ALA A 70 -5.36 -3.25 -2.39
C ALA A 70 -6.20 -4.40 -1.82
N GLU A 71 -6.41 -5.42 -2.65
CA GLU A 71 -7.05 -6.66 -2.29
C GLU A 71 -5.99 -7.77 -2.30
N LEU A 72 -6.05 -8.65 -1.30
CA LEU A 72 -5.21 -9.83 -1.18
C LEU A 72 -6.13 -11.02 -0.92
N MET A 73 -6.15 -11.96 -1.84
CA MET A 73 -6.89 -13.22 -1.69
C MET A 73 -5.94 -14.31 -1.23
N VAL A 74 -6.30 -15.02 -0.15
CA VAL A 74 -5.51 -16.10 0.43
C VAL A 74 -6.39 -17.33 0.62
N GLU A 75 -5.88 -18.51 0.29
CA GLU A 75 -6.64 -19.76 0.38
C GLU A 75 -6.29 -20.52 1.67
N GLY A 76 -7.29 -20.86 2.48
CA GLY A 76 -7.14 -21.72 3.67
C GLY A 76 -6.06 -21.24 4.64
N ASP A 77 -5.22 -22.17 5.11
CA ASP A 77 -4.13 -21.92 6.07
C ASP A 77 -2.85 -21.32 5.44
N ARG A 78 -2.90 -20.86 4.20
CA ARG A 78 -1.72 -20.26 3.55
C ARG A 78 -1.50 -18.83 4.01
N SER A 79 -0.29 -18.33 3.75
CA SER A 79 0.03 -16.92 3.92
C SER A 79 0.29 -16.23 2.59
N GLY A 80 -0.33 -15.07 2.40
CA GLY A 80 -0.01 -14.12 1.34
C GLY A 80 0.35 -12.74 1.88
N TRP A 81 1.00 -11.93 1.05
CA TRP A 81 1.37 -10.55 1.32
C TRP A 81 1.39 -9.72 0.04
N VAL A 82 1.18 -8.41 0.18
CA VAL A 82 1.26 -7.43 -0.91
C VAL A 82 2.57 -6.68 -0.79
N ARG A 83 3.43 -6.85 -1.80
CA ARG A 83 4.72 -6.18 -1.90
C ARG A 83 4.69 -5.13 -2.99
N CYS A 84 5.20 -3.94 -2.68
CA CYS A 84 5.15 -2.78 -3.55
C CYS A 84 6.51 -2.13 -3.75
N ASN A 85 6.72 -1.60 -4.94
CA ASN A 85 7.72 -0.58 -5.21
C ASN A 85 7.03 0.78 -5.14
N TRP A 86 7.64 1.70 -4.41
CA TRP A 86 7.14 3.03 -4.16
C TRP A 86 8.11 4.07 -4.72
N ALA A 87 7.57 5.10 -5.38
CA ALA A 87 8.33 6.25 -5.83
C ALA A 87 7.61 7.55 -5.52
N TYR A 88 8.34 8.52 -4.96
CA TYR A 88 7.82 9.85 -4.64
C TYR A 88 8.94 10.89 -4.67
N ALA A 89 8.73 11.98 -5.40
CA ALA A 89 9.64 13.12 -5.46
C ALA A 89 11.13 12.74 -5.70
N GLY A 90 11.39 11.75 -6.57
CA GLY A 90 12.76 11.29 -6.87
C GLY A 90 13.37 10.35 -5.82
N ASN A 91 12.59 9.92 -4.83
CA ASN A 91 12.97 8.88 -3.88
C ASN A 91 12.25 7.58 -4.21
N TYR A 92 12.90 6.46 -3.90
CA TYR A 92 12.51 5.14 -4.36
C TYR A 92 12.70 4.11 -3.24
N VAL A 93 11.69 3.27 -3.04
CA VAL A 93 11.71 2.14 -2.12
C VAL A 93 11.26 0.89 -2.86
N ALA A 94 12.03 -0.18 -2.75
CA ALA A 94 11.65 -1.49 -3.23
C ALA A 94 11.22 -2.40 -2.09
N GLY A 95 10.22 -3.23 -2.37
CA GLY A 95 9.80 -4.28 -1.44
C GLY A 95 9.11 -3.79 -0.17
N LEU A 96 8.39 -2.68 -0.27
CA LEU A 96 7.48 -2.21 0.77
C LEU A 96 6.33 -3.21 0.94
N THR A 97 6.17 -3.81 2.12
CA THR A 97 5.03 -4.70 2.40
C THR A 97 3.84 -3.88 2.90
N LEU A 98 2.76 -3.84 2.11
CA LEU A 98 1.56 -3.07 2.43
C LEU A 98 0.54 -3.84 3.27
N LEU A 99 0.46 -5.14 3.03
CA LEU A 99 -0.49 -6.03 3.68
C LEU A 99 0.17 -7.40 3.79
N ASP A 100 0.02 -8.05 4.94
CA ASP A 100 0.50 -9.41 5.16
C ASP A 100 -0.55 -10.14 6.01
N SER A 101 -1.05 -11.26 5.50
CA SER A 101 -2.04 -12.11 6.19
C SER A 101 -1.56 -12.63 7.56
N ARG A 102 -0.23 -12.68 7.77
CA ARG A 102 0.37 -13.15 9.04
C ARG A 102 0.40 -12.08 10.13
N TRP A 103 0.09 -10.82 9.79
CA TRP A 103 0.03 -9.77 10.79
C TRP A 103 -1.14 -10.01 11.76
N PRO A 104 -0.96 -9.80 13.08
CA PRO A 104 -2.02 -9.97 14.08
C PRO A 104 -3.33 -9.23 13.75
N GLU A 105 -3.22 -8.08 13.10
CA GLU A 105 -4.28 -7.15 12.74
C GLU A 105 -4.88 -7.46 11.37
N ALA A 106 -4.27 -8.34 10.58
CA ALA A 106 -4.75 -8.70 9.24
C ALA A 106 -6.19 -9.21 9.28
N ARG A 107 -6.55 -9.97 10.32
CA ARG A 107 -7.92 -10.47 10.52
C ARG A 107 -8.98 -9.36 10.59
N ARG A 108 -8.60 -8.15 11.03
CA ARG A 108 -9.46 -6.95 11.05
C ARG A 108 -9.55 -6.26 9.69
N CYS A 109 -8.71 -6.64 8.74
CA CYS A 109 -8.74 -6.18 7.36
C CYS A 109 -9.50 -7.14 6.43
N ARG A 110 -10.09 -8.22 6.95
CA ARG A 110 -11.00 -9.07 6.20
C ARG A 110 -12.34 -8.36 6.05
N ASP A 111 -12.96 -8.46 4.87
CA ASP A 111 -14.20 -7.75 4.49
C ASP A 111 -15.32 -7.90 5.53
N PRO A 112 -15.53 -6.90 6.42
CA PRO A 112 -16.67 -6.92 7.31
C PRO A 112 -17.71 -6.03 6.66
N ALA A 113 -18.83 -6.62 6.22
CA ALA A 113 -19.96 -5.97 5.56
C ALA A 113 -20.59 -4.78 6.37
N GLY A 114 -19.85 -3.68 6.59
CA GLY A 114 -20.31 -2.48 7.29
C GLY A 114 -19.25 -1.64 8.05
N GLU A 115 -18.11 -2.17 8.50
CA GLU A 115 -17.21 -1.42 9.42
C GLU A 115 -16.15 -0.54 8.73
N GLY A 116 -15.98 -0.71 7.42
CA GLY A 116 -14.99 0.01 6.61
C GLY A 116 -13.70 -0.77 6.38
N LEU A 117 -12.90 -0.32 5.40
CA LEU A 117 -11.65 -1.00 5.01
C LEU A 117 -10.49 -0.58 5.92
N CYS A 118 -9.49 -1.46 6.09
CA CYS A 118 -8.19 -1.04 6.61
C CYS A 118 -7.62 0.08 5.74
N ARG A 119 -6.87 1.01 6.33
CA ARG A 119 -6.28 2.16 5.63
C ARG A 119 -4.77 2.11 5.72
N ILE A 120 -4.12 2.08 4.57
CA ILE A 120 -2.68 2.26 4.45
C ILE A 120 -2.44 3.74 4.16
N LEU A 121 -1.82 4.44 5.10
CA LEU A 121 -1.63 5.87 5.06
C LEU A 121 -0.15 6.20 4.88
N PHE A 122 0.16 6.92 3.81
CA PHE A 122 1.47 7.52 3.56
C PHE A 122 1.41 8.95 4.04
N GLU A 123 1.94 9.22 5.23
CA GLU A 123 1.80 10.51 5.91
C GLU A 123 3.14 10.97 6.46
N HIS A 124 3.49 12.24 6.23
CA HIS A 124 4.82 12.80 6.52
C HIS A 124 5.95 12.01 5.84
N ASP A 125 6.64 11.16 6.59
CA ASP A 125 7.73 10.29 6.19
C ASP A 125 7.53 8.87 6.75
N THR A 126 6.30 8.48 7.07
CA THR A 126 5.99 7.16 7.65
C THR A 126 4.78 6.52 6.95
N VAL A 127 4.80 5.19 6.85
CA VAL A 127 3.68 4.40 6.37
C VAL A 127 2.98 3.72 7.54
N PHE A 128 1.67 3.90 7.63
CA PHE A 128 0.84 3.32 8.69
C PHE A 128 -0.22 2.39 8.11
N LEU A 129 -0.54 1.32 8.83
CA LEU A 129 -1.76 0.53 8.65
C LEU A 129 -2.72 0.87 9.79
N LYS A 130 -3.88 1.46 9.47
CA LYS A 130 -4.96 1.74 10.41
C LYS A 130 -6.12 0.78 10.17
N THR A 131 -6.55 0.09 11.22
CA THR A 131 -7.70 -0.83 11.18
C THR A 131 -9.01 -0.08 11.49
N PRO A 132 -10.17 -0.59 11.06
CA PRO A 132 -11.49 0.00 11.36
C PRO A 132 -11.74 0.22 12.86
N GLY A 133 -11.27 -0.69 13.71
CA GLY A 133 -11.38 -0.61 15.19
C GLY A 133 -10.27 0.18 15.89
N GLY A 134 -9.63 1.14 15.21
CA GLY A 134 -8.67 2.07 15.83
C GLY A 134 -7.26 1.52 16.08
N GLY A 135 -6.97 0.27 15.71
CA GLY A 135 -5.60 -0.27 15.79
C GLY A 135 -4.69 0.38 14.74
N VAL A 136 -3.46 0.74 15.13
CA VAL A 136 -2.47 1.35 14.25
C VAL A 136 -1.18 0.54 14.30
N ARG A 137 -0.70 0.10 13.13
CA ARG A 137 0.66 -0.42 12.94
C ARG A 137 1.48 0.60 12.18
N VAL A 138 2.71 0.82 12.64
CA VAL A 138 3.75 1.47 11.83
C VAL A 138 4.39 0.40 10.95
N ILE A 139 4.32 0.57 9.62
CA ILE A 139 5.01 -0.32 8.67
C ILE A 139 6.49 0.07 8.60
N GLY A 140 6.78 1.37 8.64
CA GLY A 140 8.13 1.93 8.70
C GLY A 140 8.20 3.28 8.02
N ASP A 141 9.42 3.82 7.96
CA ASP A 141 9.67 5.13 7.40
C ASP A 141 9.95 5.10 5.90
N LEU A 142 9.75 6.25 5.27
CA LEU A 142 10.00 6.52 3.86
C LEU A 142 11.20 7.44 3.73
N PRO A 143 12.10 7.19 2.76
CA PRO A 143 13.24 8.05 2.51
C PRO A 143 12.78 9.29 1.74
N VAL A 144 12.07 10.21 2.38
CA VAL A 144 11.66 11.49 1.77
C VAL A 144 12.68 12.56 2.14
N LYS A 145 13.44 13.03 1.15
CA LYS A 145 14.36 14.16 1.34
C LYS A 145 13.58 15.43 1.66
N ARG A 146 14.05 16.18 2.66
CA ARG A 146 13.61 17.55 2.91
C ARG A 146 14.63 18.49 2.29
N CYS A 147 14.19 19.28 1.32
CA CYS A 147 15.04 20.25 0.64
C CYS A 147 14.73 21.65 1.17
N ARG A 148 15.76 22.32 1.72
CA ARG A 148 15.69 23.72 2.12
C ARG A 148 16.41 24.58 1.09
N ARG A 149 15.73 25.60 0.59
CA ARG A 149 16.33 26.61 -0.29
C ARG A 149 16.99 27.69 0.56
N HIS A 150 18.30 27.84 0.42
CA HIS A 150 19.04 28.92 1.05
C HIS A 150 19.05 30.11 0.09
N TRP A 151 18.20 31.11 0.35
CA TRP A 151 18.05 32.29 -0.51
C TRP A 151 19.37 33.04 -0.72
N LEU A 152 20.20 33.14 0.32
CA LEU A 152 21.45 33.90 0.29
C LEU A 152 22.56 33.26 -0.58
N LEU A 153 22.51 31.95 -0.79
CA LEU A 153 23.53 31.21 -1.56
C LEU A 153 23.00 30.66 -2.88
N PHE A 154 21.74 30.94 -3.21
CA PHE A 154 21.00 30.32 -4.32
C PHE A 154 21.13 28.78 -4.36
N SER A 155 21.45 28.15 -3.23
CA SER A 155 21.71 26.73 -3.12
C SER A 155 20.49 26.01 -2.55
N THR A 156 20.31 24.76 -2.98
CA THR A 156 19.32 23.87 -2.39
C THR A 156 20.06 22.78 -1.66
N GLU A 157 19.85 22.70 -0.35
CA GLU A 157 20.40 21.63 0.47
C GLU A 157 19.29 20.63 0.75
N CYS A 158 19.53 19.36 0.43
CA CYS A 158 18.57 18.29 0.66
C CYS A 158 19.19 17.23 1.58
N SER A 159 18.58 17.03 2.74
CA SER A 159 18.97 15.99 3.69
C SER A 159 17.82 15.02 3.92
N TYR A 160 18.16 13.82 4.37
CA TYR A 160 17.17 12.91 4.94
C TYR A 160 16.98 13.31 6.41
N PRO A 161 15.73 13.54 6.86
CA PRO A 161 15.47 13.76 8.28
C PRO A 161 15.82 12.50 9.07
N ASP A 162 16.02 12.67 10.38
CA ASP A 162 16.15 11.52 11.28
C ASP A 162 14.87 10.68 11.27
N HIS A 163 15.04 9.36 11.26
CA HIS A 163 13.95 8.40 11.15
C HIS A 163 13.75 7.69 12.49
N PRO A 164 12.57 7.84 13.13
CA PRO A 164 12.27 7.12 14.36
C PRO A 164 12.09 5.61 14.13
N TYR A 165 11.76 5.19 12.91
CA TYR A 165 11.53 3.78 12.58
C TYR A 165 12.45 3.32 11.43
N PRO A 166 12.73 2.01 11.32
CA PRO A 166 13.38 1.46 10.15
C PRO A 166 12.61 1.78 8.87
N TYR A 167 13.32 1.89 7.75
CA TYR A 167 12.67 2.07 6.46
C TYR A 167 11.71 0.91 6.16
N ALA A 168 10.54 1.24 5.65
CA ALA A 168 9.47 0.30 5.34
C ALA A 168 9.82 -0.68 4.18
N GLY A 169 10.98 -0.51 3.55
CA GLY A 169 11.53 -1.38 2.53
C GLY A 169 12.98 -1.03 2.21
N ARG A 170 13.53 -1.59 1.13
CA ARG A 170 14.89 -1.31 0.70
C ARG A 170 14.94 0.01 -0.07
N ARG A 171 15.64 1.01 0.47
CA ARG A 171 15.92 2.26 -0.26
C ARG A 171 16.71 1.96 -1.53
N LEU A 172 16.25 2.51 -2.66
CA LEU A 172 16.99 2.48 -3.92
C LEU A 172 17.70 3.81 -4.13
N GLY A 173 18.88 3.75 -4.75
CA GLY A 173 19.72 4.92 -4.97
C GLY A 173 19.25 5.82 -6.12
N ASN A 174 18.52 5.27 -7.09
CA ASN A 174 18.10 6.01 -8.29
C ASN A 174 16.90 5.36 -9.01
N ALA A 175 16.41 6.05 -10.05
CA ALA A 175 15.28 5.61 -10.86
C ALA A 175 15.56 4.34 -11.67
N PHE A 176 16.80 4.13 -12.14
CA PHE A 176 17.15 2.93 -12.92
C PHE A 176 16.96 1.66 -12.10
N GLN A 177 17.39 1.68 -10.83
CA GLN A 177 17.14 0.59 -9.90
C GLN A 177 15.65 0.35 -9.64
N TYR A 178 14.81 1.37 -9.75
CA TYR A 178 13.35 1.24 -9.57
C TYR A 178 12.68 0.57 -10.78
N PHE A 179 13.15 0.85 -12.00
CA PHE A 179 12.59 0.25 -13.22
C PHE A 179 13.18 -1.11 -13.58
N ALA A 180 14.32 -1.48 -12.99
CA ALA A 180 14.95 -2.78 -13.19
C ALA A 180 14.33 -3.92 -12.34
N ILE A 181 13.28 -3.62 -11.57
CA ILE A 181 12.53 -4.57 -10.70
C ILE A 181 11.13 -4.73 -11.27
#